data_AF-A0A8J2L0V4-F1
#
_entry.id   AF-A0A8J2L0V4-F1
#
_cell.length_a   1.000
_cell.length_b   1.000
_cell.length_c   1.000
_cell.angle_alpha   90.00
_cell.angle_beta   90.00
_cell.angle_gamma   90.00
#
_symmetry.space_group_name_H-M   'P 1'
#
loop_
_entity.id
_entity.type
_entity.pdbx_description
1 polymer ?
#
loop_
_entity_poly.entity_id
_entity_poly.type
_entity_poly.pdbx_seq_one_letter_code
_entity_poly.pdbx_strand_id
1 'polypeptide(L)'
;MLLTLNSQSTRIASAQEANFSTLMGNQPTDVAVVTADGKKFEVHKLVLCAQSRWFEEKFSGGKKGCPMEEIPLDFIAADVFTVVKEFMYQGQVRIPNNNMQEMKKAMTALGITFFVCN
;
A
#
# COMPACT_ATOMS: atom_id res chain seq x y z
N MET A 1 37.23 1.58 17.45
CA MET A 1 35.88 0.98 17.54
C MET A 1 35.04 1.66 16.48
N LEU A 2 34.85 1.01 15.33
CA LEU A 2 34.19 1.58 14.15
C LEU A 2 32.73 1.90 14.47
N LEU A 3 32.34 3.15 14.28
CA LEU A 3 30.93 3.54 14.20
C LEU A 3 30.39 2.96 12.89
N THR A 4 29.47 2.01 12.99
CA THR A 4 28.64 1.54 11.88
C THR A 4 27.88 2.72 11.28
N LEU A 5 28.35 3.21 10.12
CA LEU A 5 27.55 4.06 9.24
C LEU A 5 26.44 3.18 8.66
N ASN A 6 25.32 3.13 9.36
CA ASN A 6 24.10 2.50 8.88
C ASN A 6 23.47 3.43 7.83
N SER A 7 24.07 3.50 6.63
CA SER A 7 23.50 4.24 5.50
C SER A 7 22.43 3.39 4.83
N GLN A 8 21.28 3.24 5.47
CA GLN A 8 20.07 2.83 4.74
C GLN A 8 19.58 4.04 3.95
N SER A 9 20.18 4.26 2.78
CA SER A 9 19.72 5.26 1.82
C SER A 9 18.24 4.97 1.48
N THR A 10 17.36 5.94 1.73
CA THR A 10 15.92 5.86 1.45
C THR A 10 15.55 6.85 0.35
N ARG A 11 14.55 6.52 -0.47
CA ARG A 11 13.99 7.42 -1.50
C ARG A 11 12.53 7.77 -1.19
N ILE A 12 12.05 8.91 -1.67
CA ILE A 12 10.65 9.34 -1.46
C ILE A 12 9.85 8.99 -2.71
N ALA A 13 8.75 8.26 -2.55
CA ALA A 13 7.72 8.14 -3.59
C ALA A 13 6.58 9.13 -3.32
N SER A 14 6.01 9.78 -4.35
CA SER A 14 4.82 10.66 -4.19
C SER A 14 3.80 10.57 -5.34
N ALA A 15 2.52 10.82 -5.04
CA ALA A 15 1.42 11.07 -5.98
C ALA A 15 0.68 12.38 -5.65
N GLN A 16 0.15 13.05 -6.66
CA GLN A 16 -0.48 14.37 -6.53
C GLN A 16 -1.93 14.21 -6.02
N GLU A 17 -2.25 14.81 -4.88
CA GLU A 17 -3.60 15.23 -4.42
C GLU A 17 -4.43 14.41 -3.42
N ALA A 18 -3.97 13.29 -2.84
CA ALA A 18 -4.75 12.61 -1.79
C ALA A 18 -3.96 12.35 -0.49
N ASN A 19 -4.38 13.03 0.59
CA ASN A 19 -3.89 12.79 1.95
C ASN A 19 -5.06 12.30 2.82
N PHE A 20 -5.10 10.99 3.03
CA PHE A 20 -6.06 10.27 3.86
C PHE A 20 -5.46 9.83 5.20
N SER A 21 -4.33 10.41 5.63
CA SER A 21 -3.57 9.95 6.80
C SER A 21 -4.42 9.83 8.08
N THR A 22 -5.42 10.70 8.27
CA THR A 22 -6.37 10.63 9.39
C THR A 22 -7.14 9.30 9.45
N LEU A 23 -7.34 8.63 8.31
CA LEU A 23 -8.03 7.34 8.22
C LEU A 23 -7.14 6.15 8.63
N MET A 24 -5.82 6.30 8.77
CA MET A 24 -4.97 5.21 9.26
C MET A 24 -5.12 4.93 10.77
N GLY A 25 -5.81 5.81 11.51
CA GLY A 25 -6.12 5.61 12.92
C GLY A 25 -7.24 4.60 13.16
N ASN A 26 -7.90 4.71 14.31
CA ASN A 26 -9.00 3.84 14.72
C ASN A 26 -10.34 4.20 14.03
N GLN A 27 -10.32 4.32 12.70
CA GLN A 27 -11.51 4.57 11.89
C GLN A 27 -12.10 3.24 11.38
N PRO A 28 -13.43 3.16 11.18
CA PRO A 28 -14.07 1.94 10.71
C PRO A 28 -13.62 1.56 9.29
N THR A 29 -13.14 0.32 9.15
CA THR A 29 -12.71 -0.28 7.89
C THR A 29 -13.80 -1.19 7.30
N ASP A 30 -13.81 -1.34 5.98
CA ASP A 30 -14.85 -2.08 5.24
C ASP A 30 -14.30 -3.22 4.36
N VAL A 31 -12.98 -3.38 4.29
CA VAL A 31 -12.31 -4.46 3.57
C VAL A 31 -11.05 -4.91 4.29
N ALA A 32 -10.73 -6.21 4.17
CA ALA A 32 -9.46 -6.75 4.62
C ALA A 32 -8.63 -7.24 3.44
N VAL A 33 -7.37 -6.85 3.40
CA VAL A 33 -6.38 -7.38 2.46
C VAL A 33 -5.56 -8.46 3.14
N VAL A 34 -5.40 -9.61 2.50
CA VAL A 34 -4.58 -10.72 2.99
C VAL A 34 -3.37 -10.87 2.07
N THR A 35 -2.17 -10.69 2.60
CA THR A 35 -0.92 -10.76 1.82
C THR A 35 -0.45 -12.20 1.59
N ALA A 36 0.55 -12.38 0.73
CA ALA A 36 1.08 -13.69 0.35
C ALA A 36 1.56 -14.54 1.54
N ASP A 37 2.00 -13.89 2.61
CA ASP A 37 2.42 -14.49 3.87
C ASP A 37 1.26 -14.66 4.89
N GLY A 38 0.02 -14.46 4.46
CA GLY A 38 -1.20 -14.64 5.25
C GLY A 38 -1.51 -13.51 6.23
N LYS A 39 -0.75 -12.41 6.22
CA LYS A 39 -1.01 -11.28 7.10
C LYS A 39 -2.24 -10.49 6.64
N LYS A 40 -3.12 -10.19 7.58
CA LYS A 40 -4.36 -9.45 7.35
C LYS A 40 -4.20 -7.96 7.67
N PHE A 41 -4.73 -7.12 6.79
CA PHE A 41 -4.74 -5.67 6.90
C PHE A 41 -6.17 -5.15 6.71
N GLU A 42 -6.75 -4.62 7.79
CA GLU A 42 -8.04 -3.94 7.73
C GLU A 42 -7.83 -2.51 7.19
N VAL A 43 -8.51 -2.19 6.10
CA VAL A 43 -8.30 -0.95 5.33
C VAL A 43 -9.62 -0.44 4.73
N HIS A 44 -9.57 0.74 4.13
CA HIS A 44 -10.72 1.41 3.54
C HIS A 44 -10.75 1.20 2.02
N LYS A 45 -11.81 0.59 1.53
CA LYS A 45 -12.06 0.31 0.11
C LYS A 45 -11.94 1.56 -0.76
N LEU A 46 -12.50 2.68 -0.31
CA LEU A 46 -12.45 3.96 -1.02
C LEU A 46 -11.02 4.49 -1.19
N VAL A 47 -10.17 4.38 -0.16
CA VAL A 47 -8.77 4.82 -0.22
C VAL A 47 -7.99 3.95 -1.21
N LEU A 48 -8.21 2.63 -1.19
CA LEU A 48 -7.59 1.70 -2.14
C LEU A 48 -8.00 2.02 -3.59
N CYS A 49 -9.31 2.17 -3.86
CA CYS A 49 -9.81 2.54 -5.18
C CYS A 49 -9.17 3.83 -5.70
N ALA A 50 -9.18 4.89 -4.89
CA ALA A 50 -8.67 6.20 -5.28
C ALA A 50 -7.19 6.19 -5.72
N GLN A 51 -6.42 5.19 -5.27
CA GLN A 51 -4.97 5.10 -5.51
C GLN A 51 -4.59 3.98 -6.47
N SER A 52 -5.49 3.04 -6.75
CA SER A 52 -5.17 1.81 -7.45
C SER A 52 -6.31 1.37 -8.36
N ARG A 53 -6.02 1.40 -9.66
CA ARG A 53 -6.92 0.89 -10.70
C ARG A 53 -7.26 -0.60 -10.50
N TRP A 54 -6.31 -1.40 -10.01
CA TRP A 54 -6.55 -2.81 -9.72
C TRP A 54 -7.65 -2.99 -8.66
N PHE A 55 -7.61 -2.19 -7.59
CA PHE A 55 -8.64 -2.21 -6.56
C PHE A 55 -9.98 -1.68 -7.10
N GLU A 56 -10.00 -0.62 -7.91
CA GLU A 56 -11.22 -0.15 -8.57
C GLU A 56 -11.89 -1.26 -9.38
N GLU A 57 -11.13 -1.96 -10.23
CA GLU A 57 -11.63 -3.06 -11.05
C GLU A 57 -12.10 -4.24 -10.18
N LYS A 58 -11.33 -4.60 -9.14
CA LYS A 58 -11.67 -5.67 -8.20
C LYS A 58 -12.99 -5.41 -7.48
N PHE A 59 -13.24 -4.16 -7.12
CA PHE A 59 -14.39 -3.75 -6.33
C PHE A 59 -15.62 -3.37 -7.15
N SER A 60 -15.46 -3.04 -8.42
CA SER A 60 -16.55 -2.64 -9.33
C SER A 60 -17.60 -3.75 -9.57
N GLY A 61 -17.24 -5.01 -9.36
CA GLY A 61 -18.14 -6.17 -9.50
C GLY A 61 -18.76 -6.67 -8.19
N GLY A 62 -18.54 -6.00 -7.06
CA GLY A 62 -18.85 -6.51 -5.73
C GLY A 62 -20.36 -6.68 -5.45
N LYS A 63 -20.74 -7.82 -4.87
CA LYS A 63 -22.08 -8.04 -4.30
C LYS A 63 -22.23 -7.24 -3.01
N LYS A 64 -23.25 -6.39 -2.92
CA LYS A 64 -23.64 -5.75 -1.64
C LYS A 64 -24.12 -6.84 -0.68
N GLY A 65 -23.52 -6.96 0.51
CA GLY A 65 -24.07 -7.79 1.58
C GLY A 65 -23.08 -8.56 2.48
N CYS A 66 -21.78 -8.58 2.19
CA CYS A 66 -20.80 -9.16 3.11
C CYS A 66 -20.30 -8.11 4.11
N PRO A 67 -20.24 -8.43 5.42
CA PRO A 67 -19.87 -7.45 6.46
C PRO A 67 -18.41 -7.01 6.38
N MET A 68 -17.52 -7.83 5.81
CA MET A 68 -16.16 -7.44 5.46
C MET A 68 -15.65 -8.34 4.32
N GLU A 69 -15.34 -7.76 3.18
CA GLU A 69 -14.78 -8.48 2.03
C GLU A 69 -13.29 -8.78 2.29
N GLU A 70 -12.85 -10.02 2.07
CA GLU A 70 -11.43 -10.37 2.14
C GLU A 70 -10.83 -10.48 0.74
N ILE A 71 -9.75 -9.74 0.49
CA ILE A 71 -9.08 -9.69 -0.81
C ILE A 71 -7.67 -10.29 -0.68
N PRO A 72 -7.41 -11.45 -1.31
CA PRO A 72 -6.07 -12.02 -1.33
C PRO A 72 -5.16 -11.25 -2.30
N LEU A 73 -3.93 -11.01 -1.85
CA LEU A 73 -2.80 -10.47 -2.61
C LEU A 73 -1.62 -11.44 -2.53
N ASP A 74 -1.76 -12.60 -3.16
CA ASP A 74 -0.80 -13.70 -3.13
C ASP A 74 0.56 -13.38 -3.78
N PHE A 75 0.70 -12.19 -4.38
CA PHE A 75 1.89 -11.71 -5.07
C PHE A 75 2.60 -10.56 -4.34
N ILE A 76 2.13 -10.14 -3.16
CA ILE A 76 2.75 -9.07 -2.35
C ILE A 76 2.91 -9.56 -0.90
N ALA A 77 4.13 -9.46 -0.37
CA ALA A 77 4.44 -9.76 1.03
C ALA A 77 3.98 -8.63 1.98
N ALA A 78 3.73 -8.96 3.24
CA ALA A 78 3.27 -8.01 4.26
C ALA A 78 4.12 -6.75 4.42
N ASP A 79 5.44 -6.87 4.37
CA ASP A 79 6.37 -5.75 4.55
C ASP A 79 6.25 -4.75 3.40
N VAL A 80 6.19 -5.24 2.16
CA VAL A 80 5.95 -4.42 0.98
C VAL A 80 4.56 -3.79 1.02
N PHE A 81 3.52 -4.58 1.35
CA PHE A 81 2.16 -4.06 1.44
C PHE A 81 2.01 -2.99 2.53
N THR A 82 2.76 -3.09 3.63
CA THR A 82 2.77 -2.06 4.68
C THR A 82 3.19 -0.70 4.11
N VAL A 83 4.26 -0.68 3.32
CA VAL A 83 4.77 0.55 2.67
C VAL A 83 3.81 1.05 1.58
N VAL A 84 3.22 0.13 0.79
CA VAL A 84 2.19 0.48 -0.21
C VAL A 84 0.97 1.11 0.45
N LYS A 85 0.47 0.52 1.54
CA LYS A 85 -0.64 1.05 2.32
C LYS A 85 -0.31 2.44 2.83
N GLU A 86 0.87 2.65 3.42
CA GLU A 86 1.27 3.98 3.89
C GLU A 86 1.29 5.01 2.76
N PHE A 87 1.82 4.66 1.58
CA PHE A 87 1.78 5.51 0.40
C PHE A 87 0.35 5.88 0.00
N MET A 88 -0.56 4.92 -0.07
CA MET A 88 -1.95 5.16 -0.47
C MET A 88 -2.66 6.14 0.47
N TYR A 89 -2.34 6.11 1.77
CA TYR A 89 -2.97 7.01 2.74
C TYR A 89 -2.28 8.37 2.84
N GLN A 90 -0.96 8.44 2.62
CA GLN A 90 -0.21 9.68 2.84
C GLN A 90 0.09 10.44 1.55
N GLY A 91 -0.09 9.79 0.39
CA GLY A 91 0.32 10.31 -0.92
C GLY A 91 1.85 10.30 -1.11
N GLN A 92 2.63 9.99 -0.07
CA GLN A 92 4.08 9.84 -0.13
C GLN A 92 4.60 8.83 0.89
N VAL A 93 5.74 8.20 0.61
CA VAL A 93 6.38 7.26 1.54
C VAL A 93 7.90 7.22 1.33
N ARG A 94 8.64 6.90 2.40
CA ARG A 94 10.08 6.61 2.33
C ARG A 94 10.32 5.13 2.13
N ILE A 95 11.05 4.78 1.07
CA ILE A 95 11.34 3.39 0.73
C ILE A 95 12.84 3.14 0.89
N PRO A 96 13.25 2.14 1.70
CA PRO A 96 14.63 1.67 1.75
C PRO A 96 15.12 1.19 0.37
N ASN A 97 16.36 1.50 0.02
CA ASN A 97 16.91 1.14 -1.30
C ASN A 97 16.85 -0.36 -1.63
N ASN A 98 17.03 -1.23 -0.63
CA ASN A 98 16.96 -2.69 -0.79
C ASN A 98 15.53 -3.18 -1.14
N ASN A 99 14.49 -2.46 -0.73
CA ASN A 99 13.09 -2.84 -0.99
C ASN A 99 12.53 -2.20 -2.28
N MET A 100 13.32 -1.37 -2.97
CA MET A 100 12.84 -0.56 -4.09
C MET A 100 12.36 -1.39 -5.29
N GLN A 101 13.02 -2.51 -5.59
CA GLN A 101 12.61 -3.34 -6.74
C GLN A 101 11.27 -4.03 -6.50
N GLU A 102 11.09 -4.59 -5.31
CA GLU A 102 9.84 -5.24 -4.91
C GLU A 102 8.69 -4.23 -4.83
N MET A 103 8.97 -3.05 -4.28
CA MET A 103 8.02 -1.94 -4.27
C MET A 103 7.56 -1.55 -5.67
N LYS A 104 8.50 -1.41 -6.63
CA LYS A 104 8.16 -1.12 -8.03
C LYS A 104 7.24 -2.18 -8.62
N LYS A 105 7.56 -3.46 -8.42
CA LYS A 105 6.74 -4.58 -8.90
C LYS A 105 5.32 -4.53 -8.31
N ALA A 106 5.22 -4.33 -6.99
CA ALA A 106 3.94 -4.24 -6.29
C ALA A 106 3.09 -3.06 -6.77
N MET A 107 3.67 -1.86 -6.87
CA MET A 107 2.96 -0.67 -7.36
C MET A 107 2.45 -0.85 -8.79
N THR A 108 3.28 -1.41 -9.68
CA THR A 108 2.86 -1.72 -11.06
C THR A 108 1.74 -2.77 -11.09
N ALA A 109 1.85 -3.85 -10.31
CA ALA A 109 0.84 -4.90 -10.24
C ALA A 109 -0.52 -4.37 -9.73
N LEU A 110 -0.49 -3.38 -8.83
CA LEU A 110 -1.68 -2.71 -8.32
C LEU A 110 -2.15 -1.54 -9.19
N GLY A 111 -1.47 -1.23 -10.30
CA GLY A 111 -1.84 -0.11 -11.17
C GLY A 111 -1.73 1.26 -10.49
N ILE A 112 -0.75 1.42 -9.59
CA ILE A 112 -0.47 2.67 -8.86
C ILE A 112 0.58 3.47 -9.63
N THR A 113 0.28 4.73 -9.92
CA THR A 113 1.24 5.66 -10.53
C THR A 113 2.02 6.38 -9.44
N PHE A 114 3.35 6.37 -9.52
CA PHE A 114 4.22 7.05 -8.56
C PHE A 114 5.52 7.54 -9.20
N PHE A 115 6.11 8.56 -8.59
CA PHE A 115 7.44 9.07 -8.95
C PHE A 115 8.40 8.90 -7.77
N VAL A 116 9.65 8.56 -8.05
CA VAL A 116 10.68 8.41 -7.00
C VAL A 116 11.67 9.57 -7.07
N CYS A 117 11.68 10.39 -6.02
CA CYS A 117 12.64 11.47 -5.84
C CYS A 117 13.94 10.96 -5.21
N ASN A 118 15.07 11.50 -5.64
CA ASN A 118 16.39 11.29 -5.04
C ASN A 118 16.70 12.39 -4.02
#